data_AF-A0A4P9ZMN6-F1
#
_entry.id   AF-A0A4P9ZMN6-F1
#
_cell.length_a   1.000
_cell.length_b   1.000
_cell.length_c   1.000
_cell.angle_alpha   90.00
_cell.angle_beta   90.00
_cell.angle_gamma   90.00
#
_symmetry.space_group_name_H-M   'P 1'
#
loop_
_entity.id
_entity.type
_entity.pdbx_description
1 polymer ?
#
loop_
_entity_poly.entity_id
_entity_poly.type
_entity_poly.pdbx_seq_one_letter_code
_entity_poly.pdbx_strand_id
1 'polypeptide(L)'
;MVTTTLRRVCILVSSIAVSYTLTYPPASAAEFKPMDNSVRIRLMKGLTPTFGGPQLEYVIDVDGTLDEATVRYEKYPLGKINPQPIETKETTIKGDQLTQLLVNAESLHSLPCQPEPHNDDAFGHDIAIFAQLPGRAPWMNGRGQGCAVNNDWDEESIQDSFRVNSEEQDKFKQIADHIHQTAQQVLSTDS
;
A
#
# COMPACT_ATOMS: atom_id res chain seq x y z
N MET A 1 -54.38 9.45 68.93
CA MET A 1 -54.64 8.17 68.24
C MET A 1 -55.46 8.45 66.99
N VAL A 2 -54.82 8.42 65.82
CA VAL A 2 -55.48 8.23 64.52
C VAL A 2 -54.46 7.47 63.66
N THR A 3 -54.78 6.22 63.37
CA THR A 3 -53.99 5.29 62.57
C THR A 3 -54.42 5.44 61.11
N THR A 4 -53.53 5.91 60.24
CA THR A 4 -53.82 6.00 58.80
C THR A 4 -52.91 5.03 58.06
N THR A 5 -53.50 3.90 57.68
CA THR A 5 -52.92 2.87 56.82
C THR A 5 -53.21 3.24 55.36
N LEU A 6 -52.20 3.36 54.50
CA LEU A 6 -52.44 3.33 53.05
C LEU A 6 -51.23 2.80 52.26
N ARG A 7 -51.40 1.53 51.89
CA ARG A 7 -51.08 0.83 50.63
C ARG A 7 -49.82 1.24 49.85
N ARG A 8 -48.85 0.32 49.86
CA ARG A 8 -47.78 0.19 48.87
C ARG A 8 -48.36 0.00 47.47
N VAL A 9 -48.00 0.89 46.56
CA VAL A 9 -48.18 0.70 45.11
C VAL A 9 -46.83 0.24 44.56
N CYS A 10 -46.75 -1.04 44.17
CA CYS A 10 -45.61 -1.54 43.40
C CYS A 10 -45.84 -1.20 41.93
N ILE A 11 -45.06 -0.27 41.40
CA ILE A 11 -45.01 0.03 39.95
C ILE A 11 -44.03 -0.97 39.33
N LEU A 12 -44.55 -1.93 38.57
CA LEU A 12 -43.78 -2.77 37.66
C LEU A 12 -43.34 -1.90 36.48
N VAL A 13 -42.05 -1.54 36.43
CA VAL A 13 -41.43 -0.94 35.25
C VAL A 13 -41.01 -2.08 34.33
N SER A 14 -41.85 -2.40 33.36
CA SER A 14 -41.52 -3.33 32.28
C SER A 14 -40.54 -2.66 31.33
N SER A 15 -39.26 -3.01 31.43
CA SER A 15 -38.24 -2.62 30.46
C SER A 15 -38.54 -3.27 29.11
N ILE A 16 -39.01 -2.47 28.15
CA ILE A 16 -39.10 -2.89 26.75
C ILE A 16 -37.69 -2.84 26.18
N ALA A 17 -37.07 -4.00 25.99
CA ALA A 17 -35.85 -4.14 25.21
C ALA A 17 -36.20 -3.95 23.73
N VAL A 18 -35.97 -2.75 23.19
CA VAL A 18 -36.03 -2.51 21.75
C VAL A 18 -34.79 -3.15 21.14
N SER A 19 -34.96 -4.38 20.64
CA SER A 19 -33.94 -5.05 19.83
C SER A 19 -33.98 -4.43 18.44
N TYR A 20 -33.02 -3.55 18.13
CA TYR A 20 -32.78 -3.12 16.76
C TYR A 20 -32.07 -4.25 16.02
N THR A 21 -32.82 -5.11 15.34
CA THR A 21 -32.26 -5.93 14.27
C THR A 21 -31.89 -4.99 13.13
N LEU A 22 -30.59 -4.67 13.02
CA LEU A 22 -30.00 -4.16 11.79
C LEU A 22 -30.17 -5.24 10.73
N THR A 23 -31.26 -5.18 9.98
CA THR A 23 -31.37 -5.87 8.69
C THR A 23 -30.40 -5.20 7.73
N TYR A 24 -29.17 -5.70 7.69
CA TYR A 24 -28.33 -5.50 6.53
C TYR A 24 -29.10 -6.05 5.33
N PRO A 25 -29.24 -5.28 4.22
CA PRO A 25 -29.70 -5.88 2.99
C PRO A 25 -28.79 -7.09 2.72
N PRO A 26 -29.35 -8.26 2.32
CA PRO A 26 -28.50 -9.34 1.86
C PRO A 26 -27.60 -8.72 0.80
N ALA A 27 -26.27 -8.80 1.02
CA ALA A 27 -25.32 -8.40 0.01
C ALA A 27 -25.80 -9.09 -1.27
N SER A 28 -26.32 -8.32 -2.23
CA SER A 28 -26.54 -8.83 -3.57
C SER A 28 -25.23 -9.50 -3.90
N ALA A 29 -25.26 -10.77 -4.31
CA ALA A 29 -24.08 -11.46 -4.81
C ALA A 29 -23.53 -10.60 -5.94
N ALA A 30 -22.66 -9.65 -5.59
CA ALA A 30 -21.82 -8.94 -6.50
C ALA A 30 -21.08 -10.08 -7.17
N GLU A 31 -21.32 -10.25 -8.47
CA GLU A 31 -20.57 -11.19 -9.29
C GLU A 31 -19.13 -11.11 -8.83
N PHE A 32 -18.67 -12.21 -8.22
CA PHE A 32 -17.28 -12.38 -7.87
C PHE A 32 -16.58 -12.44 -9.21
N LYS A 33 -16.22 -11.29 -9.77
CA LYS A 33 -15.38 -11.23 -10.96
C LYS A 33 -14.15 -12.04 -10.59
N PRO A 34 -13.78 -13.07 -11.39
CA PRO A 34 -12.57 -13.82 -11.13
C PRO A 34 -11.45 -12.79 -10.93
N MET A 35 -10.79 -12.86 -9.77
CA MET A 35 -9.69 -11.97 -9.47
C MET A 35 -8.71 -12.07 -10.63
N ASP A 36 -8.42 -10.93 -11.24
CA ASP A 36 -7.46 -10.83 -12.33
C ASP A 36 -6.16 -11.50 -11.87
N ASN A 37 -5.69 -12.52 -12.59
CA ASN A 37 -4.41 -13.21 -12.31
C ASN A 37 -3.21 -12.30 -12.63
N SER A 38 -3.43 -10.98 -12.73
CA SER A 38 -2.43 -10.00 -13.03
C SER A 38 -1.51 -9.75 -11.85
N VAL A 39 -0.23 -9.65 -12.17
CA VAL A 39 0.84 -9.23 -11.29
C VAL A 39 1.28 -7.86 -11.78
N ARG A 40 1.33 -6.88 -10.88
CA ARG A 40 1.97 -5.58 -11.12
C ARG A 40 2.80 -5.17 -9.92
N ILE A 41 4.09 -4.98 -10.11
CA ILE A 41 4.98 -4.47 -9.07
C ILE A 41 5.76 -3.29 -9.66
N ARG A 42 5.68 -2.14 -9.01
CA ARG A 42 6.46 -0.96 -9.37
C ARG A 42 7.25 -0.51 -8.16
N LEU A 43 8.57 -0.53 -8.27
CA LEU A 43 9.52 0.00 -7.28
C LEU A 43 10.19 1.23 -7.87
N MET A 44 10.13 2.36 -7.17
CA MET A 44 10.74 3.63 -7.58
C MET A 44 11.66 4.13 -6.48
N LYS A 45 12.84 4.64 -6.84
CA LYS A 45 13.76 5.30 -5.91
C LYS A 45 14.12 6.70 -6.42
N GLY A 46 14.33 7.66 -5.52
CA GLY A 46 14.67 9.04 -5.88
C GLY A 46 13.45 9.97 -5.94
N LEU A 47 12.50 9.76 -5.04
CA LEU A 47 11.31 10.58 -4.87
C LEU A 47 11.56 11.85 -4.04
N THR A 48 12.77 12.04 -3.51
CA THR A 48 13.14 13.18 -2.68
C THR A 48 12.78 14.47 -3.41
N PRO A 49 11.88 15.29 -2.85
CA PRO A 49 11.47 16.53 -3.49
C PRO A 49 12.66 17.49 -3.50
N THR A 50 13.14 17.82 -4.70
CA THR A 50 14.05 18.95 -4.89
C THR A 50 13.25 20.17 -5.32
N PHE A 51 13.88 21.36 -5.32
CA PHE A 51 13.24 22.62 -5.70
C PHE A 51 12.52 22.58 -7.07
N GLY A 52 12.86 21.63 -7.95
CA GLY A 52 12.14 21.42 -9.22
C GLY A 52 11.38 20.10 -9.36
N GLY A 53 11.24 19.29 -8.31
CA GLY A 53 10.48 18.02 -8.33
C GLY A 53 11.31 16.79 -7.91
N PRO A 54 10.70 15.59 -7.97
CA PRO A 54 11.39 14.34 -7.66
C PRO A 54 12.51 14.06 -8.68
N GLN A 55 13.61 13.48 -8.21
CA GLN A 55 14.77 13.12 -9.03
C GLN A 55 14.96 11.61 -9.02
N LEU A 56 14.20 10.92 -9.87
CA LEU A 56 14.25 9.47 -9.96
C LEU A 56 15.69 8.99 -10.17
N GLU A 57 16.10 7.98 -9.39
CA GLU A 57 17.35 7.26 -9.59
C GLU A 57 17.12 6.05 -10.50
N TYR A 58 16.09 5.27 -10.19
CA TYR A 58 15.67 4.13 -10.99
C TYR A 58 14.20 3.80 -10.79
N VAL A 59 13.65 3.07 -11.76
CA VAL A 59 12.34 2.43 -11.71
C VAL A 59 12.49 0.96 -12.09
N ILE A 60 11.83 0.08 -11.34
CA ILE A 60 11.62 -1.32 -11.69
C ILE A 60 10.12 -1.52 -11.85
N ASP A 61 9.71 -1.92 -13.04
CA ASP A 61 8.35 -2.34 -13.35
C ASP A 61 8.32 -3.84 -13.62
N VAL A 62 7.36 -4.52 -13.02
CA VAL A 62 7.05 -5.93 -13.28
C VAL A 62 5.58 -6.01 -13.62
N ASP A 63 5.26 -6.43 -14.84
CA ASP A 63 3.89 -6.56 -15.32
C ASP A 63 3.70 -7.94 -15.95
N GLY A 64 2.62 -8.63 -15.60
CA GLY A 64 2.31 -9.94 -16.18
C GLY A 64 1.25 -10.71 -15.43
N THR A 65 1.47 -12.02 -15.32
CA THR A 65 0.59 -13.01 -14.68
C THR A 65 1.38 -13.89 -13.72
N LEU A 66 0.74 -14.86 -13.08
CA LEU A 66 1.44 -15.87 -12.26
C LEU A 66 2.35 -16.81 -13.07
N ASP A 67 2.11 -16.95 -14.38
CA ASP A 67 2.83 -17.89 -15.24
C ASP A 67 4.06 -17.24 -15.90
N GLU A 68 3.98 -15.94 -16.19
CA GLU A 68 4.98 -15.16 -16.90
C GLU A 68 4.83 -13.67 -16.57
N ALA A 69 5.94 -12.97 -16.37
CA ALA A 69 5.95 -11.52 -16.23
C ALA A 69 7.16 -10.88 -16.91
N THR A 70 7.00 -9.66 -17.38
CA THR A 70 8.07 -8.83 -17.93
C THR A 70 8.61 -7.95 -16.82
N VAL A 71 9.93 -7.99 -16.61
CA VAL A 71 10.67 -7.09 -15.72
C VAL A 71 11.36 -6.04 -16.57
N ARG A 72 11.03 -4.77 -16.34
CA ARG A 72 11.68 -3.62 -16.96
C ARG A 72 12.39 -2.80 -15.89
N TYR A 73 13.65 -2.47 -16.14
CA TYR A 73 14.46 -1.58 -15.33
C TYR A 73 14.83 -0.34 -16.13
N GLU A 74 14.63 0.82 -15.52
CA GLU A 74 14.99 2.12 -16.07
C GLU A 74 15.87 2.85 -15.08
N LYS A 75 17.04 3.31 -15.53
CA LYS A 75 17.94 4.14 -14.75
C LYS A 75 17.84 5.58 -15.22
N TYR A 76 17.83 6.51 -14.29
CA TYR A 76 17.69 7.92 -14.55
C TYR A 76 18.95 8.69 -14.10
N PRO A 77 19.30 9.81 -14.77
CA PRO A 77 20.41 10.65 -14.36
C PRO A 77 20.06 11.44 -13.09
N LEU A 78 20.90 11.30 -12.07
CA LEU A 78 20.80 12.05 -10.82
C LEU A 78 20.88 13.57 -11.06
N GLY A 79 20.18 14.35 -10.24
CA GLY A 79 20.25 15.82 -10.30
C GLY A 79 19.41 16.45 -11.42
N LYS A 80 18.67 15.65 -12.21
CA LYS A 80 17.81 16.15 -13.28
C LYS A 80 16.34 15.99 -12.91
N ILE A 81 15.56 17.01 -13.24
CA ILE A 81 14.10 17.04 -13.09
C ILE A 81 13.47 16.45 -14.36
N ASN A 82 12.52 15.54 -14.21
CA ASN A 82 11.84 14.83 -15.30
C ASN A 82 12.80 14.30 -16.39
N PRO A 83 13.89 13.59 -16.03
CA PRO A 83 14.82 13.13 -17.04
C PRO A 83 14.23 11.95 -17.83
N GLN A 84 14.69 11.80 -19.07
CA GLN A 84 14.54 10.53 -19.79
C GLN A 84 15.49 9.49 -19.19
N PRO A 85 15.13 8.19 -19.23
CA PRO A 85 16.01 7.13 -18.77
C PRO A 85 17.31 7.11 -19.60
N ILE A 86 18.44 6.93 -18.93
CA ILE A 86 19.78 6.80 -19.54
C ILE A 86 20.15 5.34 -19.82
N GLU A 87 19.41 4.41 -19.23
CA GLU A 87 19.56 2.97 -19.42
C GLU A 87 18.17 2.33 -19.25
N THR A 88 17.81 1.45 -20.17
CA THR A 88 16.61 0.62 -20.09
C THR A 88 17.00 -0.82 -20.36
N LYS A 89 16.63 -1.73 -19.46
CA LYS A 89 16.78 -3.18 -19.61
C LYS A 89 15.43 -3.84 -19.42
N GLU A 90 15.17 -4.89 -20.17
CA GLU A 90 13.91 -5.62 -20.11
C GLU A 90 14.16 -7.10 -20.33
N THR A 91 13.49 -7.94 -19.54
CA THR A 91 13.46 -9.39 -19.73
C THR A 91 12.10 -9.96 -19.34
N THR A 92 11.79 -11.16 -19.82
CA THR A 92 10.60 -11.92 -19.43
C THR A 92 11.01 -13.11 -18.57
N ILE A 93 10.43 -13.22 -17.37
CA ILE A 93 10.73 -14.24 -16.37
C ILE A 93 9.56 -15.20 -16.16
N LYS A 94 9.88 -16.43 -15.75
CA LYS A 94 8.92 -17.51 -15.41
C LYS A 94 9.43 -18.35 -14.25
N GLY A 95 8.58 -19.22 -13.73
CA GLY A 95 8.97 -20.27 -12.76
C GLY A 95 9.61 -19.70 -11.49
N ASP A 96 10.78 -20.23 -11.11
CA ASP A 96 11.44 -19.89 -9.83
C ASP A 96 11.82 -18.41 -9.72
N GLN A 97 12.24 -17.78 -10.81
CA GLN A 97 12.60 -16.36 -10.83
C GLN A 97 11.40 -15.46 -10.54
N LEU A 98 10.26 -15.75 -11.18
CA LEU A 98 9.01 -15.05 -10.93
C LEU A 98 8.53 -15.32 -9.50
N THR A 99 8.61 -16.58 -9.05
CA THR A 99 8.20 -16.98 -7.70
C THR A 99 8.97 -16.22 -6.62
N GLN A 100 10.29 -16.08 -6.73
CA GLN A 100 11.09 -15.30 -5.78
C GLN A 100 10.65 -13.84 -5.71
N LEU A 101 10.42 -13.21 -6.87
CA LEU A 101 10.01 -11.81 -6.94
C LEU A 101 8.62 -11.61 -6.32
N LEU A 102 7.69 -12.53 -6.58
CA LEU A 102 6.35 -12.53 -5.97
C LEU A 102 6.41 -12.73 -4.45
N VAL A 103 7.24 -13.64 -3.94
CA VAL A 103 7.42 -13.86 -2.49
C VAL A 103 7.99 -12.62 -1.79
N ASN A 104 8.94 -11.94 -2.43
CA ASN A 104 9.47 -10.68 -1.90
C ASN A 104 8.39 -9.60 -1.86
N ALA A 105 7.58 -9.45 -2.91
CA ALA A 105 6.48 -8.48 -2.95
C ALA A 105 5.35 -8.82 -1.97
N GLU A 106 5.03 -10.10 -1.78
CA GLU A 106 4.03 -10.58 -0.82
C GLU A 106 4.39 -10.20 0.63
N SER A 107 5.68 -10.04 0.93
CA SER A 107 6.13 -9.60 2.25
C SER A 107 5.66 -8.18 2.60
N LEU A 108 5.29 -7.37 1.60
CA LEU A 108 4.72 -6.04 1.81
C LEU A 108 3.39 -6.10 2.57
N HIS A 109 2.58 -7.16 2.36
CA HIS A 109 1.31 -7.33 3.08
C HIS A 109 1.47 -7.64 4.57
N SER A 110 2.70 -7.87 5.05
CA SER A 110 3.00 -7.92 6.49
C SER A 110 3.22 -6.54 7.11
N LEU A 111 3.43 -5.52 6.27
CA LEU A 111 3.59 -4.14 6.70
C LEU A 111 2.23 -3.45 6.77
N PRO A 112 2.09 -2.47 7.67
CA PRO A 112 0.88 -1.68 7.69
C PRO A 112 0.75 -0.94 6.34
N CYS A 113 -0.47 -0.91 5.80
CA CYS A 113 -0.80 -0.18 4.57
C CYS A 113 -1.57 1.07 4.97
N GLN A 114 -1.27 2.21 4.33
CA GLN A 114 -2.09 3.39 4.54
C GLN A 114 -3.49 3.13 3.95
N PRO A 115 -4.57 3.49 4.65
CA PRO A 115 -5.93 3.35 4.14
C PRO A 115 -6.18 4.26 2.92
N GLU A 116 -5.43 5.34 2.79
CA GLU A 116 -5.42 6.25 1.65
C GLU A 116 -3.98 6.56 1.22
N PRO A 117 -3.68 6.63 -0.09
CA PRO A 117 -2.35 7.02 -0.56
C PRO A 117 -2.07 8.48 -0.19
N HIS A 118 -1.23 8.71 0.82
CA HIS A 118 -0.78 10.05 1.17
C HIS A 118 0.41 10.48 0.29
N ASN A 119 0.67 11.79 0.30
CA ASN A 119 1.66 12.42 -0.56
C ASN A 119 3.10 12.30 -0.06
N ASP A 120 3.33 11.57 1.03
CA ASP A 120 4.61 11.50 1.72
C ASP A 120 5.07 10.04 1.85
N ASP A 121 6.38 9.82 1.75
CA ASP A 121 6.98 8.52 2.02
C ASP A 121 6.93 8.25 3.52
N ALA A 122 5.91 7.49 3.94
CA ALA A 122 5.68 7.17 5.35
C ALA A 122 6.83 6.37 5.98
N PHE A 123 7.60 5.66 5.15
CA PHE A 123 8.72 4.83 5.59
C PHE A 123 10.06 5.59 5.57
N GLY A 124 10.10 6.80 5.01
CA GLY A 124 11.28 7.69 5.08
C GLY A 124 12.53 7.18 4.36
N HIS A 125 12.36 6.40 3.29
CA HIS A 125 13.43 5.71 2.59
C HIS A 125 13.70 6.21 1.17
N ASP A 126 13.01 7.25 0.73
CA ASP A 126 13.10 7.76 -0.64
C ASP A 126 12.69 6.71 -1.69
N ILE A 127 11.74 5.86 -1.31
CA ILE A 127 11.31 4.69 -2.08
C ILE A 127 9.78 4.62 -2.09
N ALA A 128 9.19 4.42 -3.27
CA ALA A 128 7.80 4.02 -3.41
C ALA A 128 7.72 2.60 -3.96
N ILE A 129 6.73 1.85 -3.47
CA ILE A 129 6.39 0.54 -4.01
C ILE A 129 4.88 0.48 -4.21
N PHE A 130 4.46 0.04 -5.38
CA PHE A 130 3.11 -0.44 -5.64
C PHE A 130 3.17 -1.93 -5.96
N ALA A 131 2.33 -2.73 -5.32
CA ALA A 131 2.25 -4.17 -5.55
C ALA A 131 0.78 -4.62 -5.64
N GLN A 132 0.40 -5.14 -6.79
CA GLN A 132 -0.86 -5.83 -7.06
C GLN A 132 -0.54 -7.29 -7.34
N LEU A 133 -0.96 -8.16 -6.42
CA LEU A 133 -0.75 -9.60 -6.51
C LEU A 133 -2.11 -10.32 -6.58
N PRO A 134 -2.22 -11.42 -7.33
CA PRO A 134 -3.47 -12.18 -7.41
C PRO A 134 -3.93 -12.65 -6.03
N GLY A 135 -5.23 -12.51 -5.74
CA GLY A 135 -5.78 -12.90 -4.43
C GLY A 135 -5.55 -11.89 -3.30
N ARG A 136 -4.82 -10.80 -3.54
CA ARG A 136 -4.48 -9.79 -2.54
C ARG A 136 -5.08 -8.43 -2.87
N ALA A 137 -5.38 -7.66 -1.82
CA ALA A 137 -5.61 -6.23 -2.00
C ALA A 137 -4.31 -5.56 -2.49
N PRO A 138 -4.38 -4.58 -3.41
CA PRO A 138 -3.20 -3.82 -3.79
C PRO A 138 -2.54 -3.18 -2.55
N TRP A 139 -1.22 -3.24 -2.49
CA TRP A 139 -0.41 -2.61 -1.47
C TRP A 139 0.34 -1.44 -2.09
N MET A 140 0.45 -0.32 -1.38
CA MET A 140 1.22 0.82 -1.85
C MET A 140 1.86 1.63 -0.72
N ASN A 141 3.08 2.11 -0.97
CA ASN A 141 3.73 3.20 -0.26
C ASN A 141 4.22 4.24 -1.28
N GLY A 142 4.02 5.52 -0.98
CA GLY A 142 4.48 6.65 -1.79
C GLY A 142 3.40 7.32 -2.65
N ARG A 143 3.76 8.48 -3.23
CA ARG A 143 2.82 9.38 -3.94
C ARG A 143 2.04 8.67 -5.05
N GLY A 144 0.72 8.70 -4.92
CA GLY A 144 -0.21 8.31 -5.97
C GLY A 144 -0.35 9.33 -7.12
N GLN A 145 0.08 10.58 -6.99
CA GLN A 145 -0.06 11.59 -8.07
C GLN A 145 1.05 12.65 -8.08
N GLY A 146 1.49 13.02 -9.30
CA GLY A 146 2.43 14.11 -9.56
C GLY A 146 1.89 15.49 -9.18
N CYS A 147 2.82 16.38 -8.82
CA CYS A 147 2.66 17.84 -8.67
C CYS A 147 1.43 18.36 -7.88
N ALA A 148 1.61 18.53 -6.57
CA ALA A 148 1.07 19.67 -5.82
C ALA A 148 1.86 19.83 -4.52
N VAL A 149 2.57 20.95 -4.40
CA VAL A 149 3.11 21.46 -3.15
C VAL A 149 2.28 22.71 -2.88
N ASN A 150 1.12 22.56 -2.22
CA ASN A 150 0.53 23.68 -1.50
C ASN A 150 1.09 23.61 -0.09
N ASN A 151 1.91 24.61 0.22
CA ASN A 151 2.57 24.83 1.49
C ASN A 151 1.58 25.37 2.53
N ASP A 152 0.66 24.55 3.02
CA ASP A 152 -0.15 24.89 4.19
C ASP A 152 -0.08 23.71 5.17
N TRP A 153 1.11 23.56 5.78
CA TRP A 153 1.35 22.64 6.88
C TRP A 153 0.94 23.33 8.19
N ASP A 154 -0.34 23.30 8.51
CA ASP A 154 -0.78 23.48 9.88
C ASP A 154 -0.30 22.26 10.69
N GLU A 155 0.62 22.49 11.63
CA GLU A 155 1.20 21.47 12.54
C GLU A 155 0.13 20.66 13.30
N GLU A 156 -1.11 21.15 13.39
CA GLU A 156 -2.24 20.43 14.01
C GLU A 156 -2.86 19.33 13.12
N SER A 157 -2.60 19.31 11.81
CA SER A 157 -3.08 18.24 10.91
C SER A 157 -2.23 16.96 10.94
N ILE A 158 -1.12 16.97 11.69
CA ILE A 158 -0.21 15.82 11.88
C ILE A 158 -0.78 14.79 12.87
N GLN A 159 -2.01 14.99 13.39
CA GLN A 159 -2.57 14.19 14.49
C GLN A 159 -3.29 12.89 14.13
N ASP A 160 -3.40 12.51 12.85
CA ASP A 160 -3.69 11.12 12.44
C ASP A 160 -2.60 10.56 11.52
N SER A 161 -1.36 11.01 11.72
CA SER A 161 -0.21 10.47 10.99
C SER A 161 -0.05 8.98 11.31
N PHE A 162 -0.22 8.15 10.29
CA PHE A 162 0.21 6.77 10.29
C PHE A 162 1.68 6.69 10.73
N ARG A 163 1.93 6.33 11.99
CA ARG A 163 3.28 6.23 12.56
C ARG A 163 3.78 4.81 12.40
N VAL A 164 4.68 4.60 11.44
CA VAL A 164 5.49 3.39 11.37
C VAL A 164 6.60 3.42 12.41
N ASN A 165 6.90 2.28 13.01
CA ASN A 165 8.04 2.14 13.91
C ASN A 165 9.32 1.82 13.11
N SER A 166 10.48 1.90 13.77
CA SER A 166 11.78 1.66 13.13
C SER A 166 11.93 0.24 12.58
N GLU A 167 11.30 -0.76 13.22
CA GLU A 167 11.33 -2.14 12.74
C GLU A 167 10.57 -2.30 11.41
N GLU A 168 9.44 -1.61 11.26
CA GLU A 168 8.66 -1.57 10.02
C GLU A 168 9.39 -0.83 8.90
N GLN A 169 10.09 0.26 9.23
CA GLN A 169 10.98 0.97 8.31
C GLN A 169 12.10 0.06 7.80
N ASP A 170 12.81 -0.61 8.71
CA ASP A 170 13.88 -1.55 8.37
C ASP A 170 13.37 -2.71 7.51
N LYS A 171 12.20 -3.28 7.85
CA LYS A 171 11.55 -4.33 7.05
C LYS A 171 11.19 -3.84 5.65
N PHE A 172 10.60 -2.66 5.53
CA PHE A 172 10.27 -2.07 4.22
C PHE A 172 11.53 -1.91 3.37
N LYS A 173 12.60 -1.38 3.93
CA LYS A 173 13.89 -1.24 3.24
C LYS A 173 14.44 -2.60 2.79
N GLN A 174 14.40 -3.62 3.66
CA GLN A 174 14.86 -4.97 3.30
C GLN A 174 14.04 -5.56 2.16
N ILE A 175 12.71 -5.41 2.19
CA ILE A 175 11.83 -5.89 1.12
C ILE A 175 12.14 -5.16 -0.20
N ALA A 176 12.29 -3.83 -0.17
CA ALA A 176 12.67 -3.03 -1.33
C ALA A 176 14.02 -3.49 -1.92
N ASP A 177 15.02 -3.70 -1.06
CA ASP A 177 16.35 -4.18 -1.44
C ASP A 177 16.28 -5.58 -2.07
N HIS A 178 15.48 -6.51 -1.52
CA HIS A 178 15.31 -7.85 -2.09
C HIS A 178 14.59 -7.83 -3.45
N ILE A 179 13.54 -7.01 -3.62
CA ILE A 179 12.88 -6.83 -4.91
C ILE A 179 13.89 -6.29 -5.93
N HIS A 180 14.66 -5.27 -5.57
CA HIS A 180 15.68 -4.68 -6.44
C HIS A 180 16.75 -5.70 -6.85
N GLN A 181 17.33 -6.42 -5.88
CA GLN A 181 18.37 -7.41 -6.14
C GLN A 181 17.87 -8.55 -7.04
N THR A 182 16.66 -9.05 -6.78
CA THR A 182 16.06 -10.12 -7.60
C THR A 182 15.83 -9.64 -9.03
N ALA A 183 15.29 -8.43 -9.21
CA ALA A 183 15.10 -7.84 -10.53
C ALA A 183 16.43 -7.66 -11.29
N GLN A 184 17.49 -7.19 -10.62
CA GLN A 184 18.81 -7.04 -11.25
C GLN A 184 19.42 -8.40 -11.63
N GLN A 185 19.24 -9.42 -10.79
CA GLN A 185 19.73 -10.77 -11.07
C GLN A 185 19.09 -11.34 -12.34
N VAL A 186 17.77 -11.23 -12.48
CA VAL A 186 17.09 -11.75 -13.68
C VAL A 186 17.49 -10.98 -14.94
N LEU A 187 17.64 -9.66 -14.86
CA LEU A 187 18.09 -8.82 -15.97
C LEU A 187 19.53 -9.10 -16.40
N SER A 188 20.35 -9.68 -15.52
CA SER A 188 21.75 -10.01 -15.81
C SER A 188 21.94 -11.41 -16.42
N THR A 189 20.90 -12.26 -16.42
CA THR A 189 21.00 -13.65 -16.87
C THR A 189 20.86 -13.79 -18.40
N ASP A 190 20.30 -12.78 -19.07
CA ASP A 190 20.09 -12.73 -20.53
C ASP A 190 21.12 -11.88 -21.29
N SER A 191 22.18 -11.39 -20.62
CA SER A 191 23.27 -10.61 -21.21
C SER A 191 24.51 -11.46 -21.49
#